data_AF-A0A8H6TPZ8-F1
#
_entry.id   AF-A0A8H6TPZ8-F1
#
_cell.length_a   1.000
_cell.length_b   1.000
_cell.length_c   1.000
_cell.angle_alpha   90.00
_cell.angle_beta   90.00
_cell.angle_gamma   90.00
#
_symmetry.space_group_name_H-M   'P 1'
#
loop_
_entity.id
_entity.type
_entity.pdbx_description
1 polymer ?
#
loop_
_entity_poly.entity_id
_entity_poly.type
_entity_poly.pdbx_seq_one_letter_code
_entity_poly.pdbx_strand_id
1 'polypeptide(L)'
;MLFNRCLHAVVRGPFSILGAVRNATKRAGGTVHNHGGSPGKRLGVKKFSDQHVIPGNIIVRQRGTLFHPGPHVKMGRDHTIYAIAPGFVRFYKERWMRGERRFVGLVLDRGEVLPRDEASRGRSRYCGLVNIRPVEHTVARPPKEFRAQAATA
;
A
#
# COMPACT_ATOMS: atom_id res chain seq x y z
N MET A 1 24.89 -44.75 -84.61
CA MET A 1 24.12 -43.51 -84.82
C MET A 1 23.03 -43.43 -83.75
N LEU A 2 23.08 -42.35 -82.97
CA LEU A 2 22.00 -41.61 -82.31
C LEU A 2 20.98 -42.39 -81.46
N PHE A 3 21.12 -42.33 -80.12
CA PHE A 3 20.55 -41.27 -79.25
C PHE A 3 19.01 -41.38 -79.10
N ASN A 4 18.52 -41.87 -77.95
CA ASN A 4 17.97 -41.03 -76.86
C ASN A 4 17.00 -41.77 -75.93
N ARG A 5 17.30 -41.62 -74.63
CA ARG A 5 16.38 -41.44 -73.49
C ARG A 5 15.53 -42.62 -73.03
N CYS A 6 16.22 -43.53 -72.37
CA CYS A 6 15.81 -44.02 -71.06
C CYS A 6 15.86 -42.85 -70.05
N LEU A 7 14.70 -42.34 -69.60
CA LEU A 7 14.44 -41.72 -68.28
C LEU A 7 13.07 -41.00 -68.33
N HIS A 8 12.00 -41.67 -67.93
CA HIS A 8 10.95 -41.07 -67.12
C HIS A 8 9.99 -42.16 -66.66
N ALA A 9 9.43 -42.00 -65.46
CA ALA A 9 8.50 -42.90 -64.78
C ALA A 9 9.15 -44.03 -63.93
N VAL A 10 10.07 -43.67 -63.04
CA VAL A 10 10.28 -44.44 -61.82
C VAL A 10 10.03 -43.52 -60.62
N VAL A 11 9.15 -43.98 -59.74
CA VAL A 11 8.83 -43.50 -58.38
C VAL A 11 8.04 -42.20 -58.26
N ARG A 12 6.70 -42.29 -58.22
CA ARG A 12 5.85 -41.56 -57.25
C ARG A 12 4.53 -42.31 -57.05
N GLY A 13 4.60 -43.53 -56.49
CA GLY A 13 3.43 -44.27 -55.99
C GLY A 13 3.45 -44.33 -54.46
N PRO A 14 2.30 -44.34 -53.77
CA PRO A 14 2.22 -44.21 -52.30
C PRO A 14 2.65 -45.46 -51.51
N PHE A 15 3.24 -46.46 -52.16
CA PHE A 15 3.62 -47.76 -51.58
C PHE A 15 5.11 -48.10 -51.80
N SER A 16 6.02 -47.14 -51.61
CA SER A 16 7.46 -47.41 -51.57
C SER A 16 7.94 -47.79 -50.16
N ILE A 17 8.61 -48.94 -50.05
CA ILE A 17 9.07 -49.60 -48.81
C ILE A 17 10.20 -48.84 -48.08
N LEU A 18 10.70 -47.73 -48.63
CA LEU A 18 11.61 -46.82 -47.93
C LEU A 18 10.85 -45.55 -47.51
N GLY A 19 10.23 -45.65 -46.32
CA GLY A 19 9.97 -44.53 -45.41
C GLY A 19 9.14 -43.36 -45.95
N ALA A 20 7.82 -43.42 -45.80
CA ALA A 20 7.00 -42.22 -45.80
C ALA A 20 7.35 -41.36 -44.57
N VAL A 21 8.13 -40.29 -44.77
CA VAL A 21 8.28 -39.24 -43.76
C VAL A 21 6.96 -38.50 -43.69
N ARG A 22 6.14 -38.84 -42.70
CA ARG A 22 4.92 -38.11 -42.37
C ARG A 22 5.35 -36.86 -41.60
N ASN A 23 5.43 -35.73 -42.28
CA ASN A 23 5.45 -34.46 -41.58
C ASN A 23 4.04 -34.25 -40.99
N ALA A 24 3.94 -34.00 -39.69
CA ALA A 24 2.70 -33.49 -39.11
C ALA A 24 2.30 -32.22 -39.91
N THR A 25 1.11 -32.21 -40.53
CA THR A 25 0.70 -31.09 -41.41
C THR A 25 0.46 -29.79 -40.65
N LYS A 26 0.46 -29.82 -39.30
CA LYS A 26 0.62 -28.64 -38.45
C LYS A 26 1.64 -28.94 -37.35
N ARG A 27 2.69 -28.11 -37.24
CA ARG A 27 3.74 -28.24 -36.23
C ARG A 27 3.30 -27.79 -34.83
N ALA A 28 2.23 -27.01 -34.72
CA ALA A 28 1.59 -26.63 -33.46
C ALA A 28 0.13 -26.23 -33.73
N GLY A 29 -0.83 -26.96 -33.17
CA GLY A 29 -2.17 -26.43 -32.97
C GLY A 29 -2.11 -25.49 -31.78
N GLY A 30 -1.87 -24.20 -32.01
CA GLY A 30 -1.94 -23.20 -30.94
C GLY A 30 -3.27 -23.31 -30.20
N THR A 31 -3.28 -23.08 -28.89
CA THR A 31 -4.52 -23.03 -28.11
C THR A 31 -5.40 -21.92 -28.68
N VAL A 32 -6.55 -22.29 -29.24
CA VAL A 32 -7.39 -21.35 -30.00
C VAL A 32 -8.01 -20.28 -29.08
N HIS A 33 -8.17 -20.55 -27.78
CA HIS A 33 -8.70 -19.60 -26.82
C HIS A 33 -7.97 -19.62 -25.48
N ASN A 34 -7.14 -18.60 -25.25
CA ASN A 34 -6.60 -18.31 -23.92
C ASN A 34 -7.66 -17.60 -23.09
N HIS A 35 -8.42 -18.34 -22.28
CA HIS A 35 -9.36 -17.79 -21.29
C HIS A 35 -8.63 -17.27 -20.03
N GLY A 36 -7.49 -16.62 -20.22
CA GLY A 36 -6.58 -16.21 -19.16
C GLY A 36 -7.02 -14.92 -18.50
N GLY A 37 -7.83 -15.01 -17.44
CA GLY A 37 -8.20 -13.86 -16.60
C GLY A 37 -7.91 -14.14 -15.13
N SER A 38 -7.13 -13.29 -14.48
CA SER A 38 -7.04 -13.29 -13.02
C SER A 38 -8.05 -12.29 -12.44
N PRO A 39 -8.74 -12.60 -11.34
CA PRO A 39 -9.67 -11.67 -10.73
C PRO A 39 -8.93 -10.43 -10.21
N GLY A 40 -9.60 -9.27 -10.32
CA GLY A 40 -9.07 -8.01 -9.83
C GLY A 40 -8.72 -8.09 -8.33
N LYS A 41 -7.53 -7.63 -7.96
CA LYS A 41 -7.00 -7.75 -6.59
C LYS A 41 -7.48 -6.67 -5.61
N ARG A 42 -8.42 -5.81 -6.05
CA ARG A 42 -9.04 -4.74 -5.25
C ARG A 42 -8.02 -3.83 -4.55
N LEU A 43 -6.92 -3.52 -5.24
CA LEU A 43 -5.90 -2.59 -4.78
C LEU A 43 -6.44 -1.14 -4.75
N GLY A 44 -5.67 -0.22 -4.20
CA GLY A 44 -5.97 1.20 -4.13
C GLY A 44 -6.19 1.73 -2.72
N VAL A 45 -6.56 3.01 -2.66
CA VAL A 45 -6.86 3.75 -1.43
C VAL A 45 -8.18 3.25 -0.84
N LYS A 46 -8.20 3.06 0.48
CA LYS A 46 -9.35 2.61 1.27
C LYS A 46 -9.87 3.68 2.22
N LYS A 47 -9.00 4.59 2.65
CA LYS A 47 -9.35 5.77 3.45
C LYS A 47 -8.80 7.02 2.77
N PHE A 48 -9.70 7.97 2.51
CA PHE A 48 -9.36 9.23 1.85
C PHE A 48 -8.86 10.27 2.85
N SER A 49 -8.39 11.40 2.33
CA SER A 49 -8.01 12.58 3.11
C SER A 49 -9.10 12.96 4.11
N ASP A 50 -8.72 13.37 5.32
CA ASP A 50 -9.61 13.82 6.40
C ASP A 50 -10.59 12.78 6.94
N GLN A 51 -10.46 11.51 6.55
CA GLN A 51 -11.25 10.45 7.16
C GLN A 51 -10.70 10.05 8.51
N HIS A 52 -11.61 9.91 9.48
CA HIS A 52 -11.29 9.35 10.79
C HIS A 52 -10.96 7.86 10.67
N VAL A 53 -9.87 7.45 11.34
CA VAL A 53 -9.41 6.07 11.40
C VAL A 53 -9.09 5.67 12.84
N ILE A 54 -9.23 4.38 13.11
CA ILE A 54 -8.78 3.73 14.35
C ILE A 54 -7.54 2.88 14.06
N PRO A 55 -6.76 2.50 15.08
CA PRO A 55 -5.65 1.56 14.92
C PRO A 55 -6.07 0.27 14.20
N GLY A 56 -5.25 -0.21 13.28
CA GLY A 56 -5.51 -1.42 12.48
C GLY A 56 -6.25 -1.16 11.16
N ASN A 57 -6.86 0.01 10.98
CA ASN A 57 -7.52 0.33 9.71
C ASN A 57 -6.52 0.41 8.55
N ILE A 58 -6.89 -0.21 7.43
CA ILE A 58 -6.12 -0.15 6.18
C ILE A 58 -6.42 1.17 5.47
N ILE A 59 -5.37 1.89 5.09
CA ILE A 59 -5.45 3.17 4.37
C ILE A 59 -5.21 2.95 2.87
N VAL A 60 -4.18 2.17 2.49
CA VAL A 60 -3.85 1.88 1.09
C VAL A 60 -3.40 0.43 0.94
N ARG A 61 -3.98 -0.28 -0.04
CA ARG A 61 -3.46 -1.57 -0.52
C ARG A 61 -2.76 -1.35 -1.85
N GLN A 62 -1.49 -1.72 -1.95
CA GLN A 62 -0.68 -1.42 -3.14
C GLN A 62 0.23 -2.59 -3.51
N ARG A 63 0.84 -2.49 -4.69
CA ARG A 63 1.94 -3.37 -5.12
C ARG A 63 3.17 -2.49 -5.24
N GLY A 64 4.21 -2.81 -4.48
CA GLY A 64 5.32 -1.89 -4.24
C GLY A 64 4.87 -0.66 -3.45
N THR A 65 5.78 0.31 -3.29
CA THR A 65 5.57 1.50 -2.47
C THR A 65 5.24 2.72 -3.33
N LEU A 66 3.99 2.83 -3.79
CA LEU A 66 3.49 4.04 -4.46
C LEU A 66 3.33 5.19 -3.47
N PHE A 67 2.93 4.83 -2.26
CA PHE A 67 2.90 5.66 -1.06
C PHE A 67 3.85 5.08 -0.01
N HIS A 68 4.46 5.96 0.76
CA HIS A 68 5.33 5.66 1.89
C HIS A 68 4.63 5.98 3.21
N PRO A 69 4.96 5.26 4.30
CA PRO A 69 4.40 5.51 5.62
C PRO A 69 4.99 6.80 6.20
N GLY A 70 4.10 7.67 6.68
CA GLY A 70 4.43 8.88 7.42
C GLY A 70 4.13 8.72 8.92
N PRO A 71 3.80 9.82 9.63
CA PRO A 71 3.48 9.81 11.06
C PRO A 71 2.30 8.90 11.40
N HIS A 72 2.39 8.18 12.53
CA HIS A 72 1.34 7.33 13.10
C HIS A 72 0.81 6.20 12.21
N VAL A 73 1.61 5.82 11.21
CA VAL A 73 1.27 4.83 10.18
C VAL A 73 2.41 3.83 10.04
N LYS A 74 2.09 2.57 9.74
CA LYS A 74 3.07 1.51 9.45
C LYS A 74 2.75 0.81 8.13
N MET A 75 3.75 0.09 7.63
CA MET A 75 3.66 -0.69 6.41
C MET A 75 3.70 -2.19 6.75
N GLY A 76 2.83 -2.98 6.13
CA GLY A 76 2.81 -4.44 6.21
C GLY A 76 3.74 -5.11 5.18
N ARG A 77 3.81 -6.45 5.21
CA ARG A 77 4.64 -7.26 4.31
C ARG A 77 4.32 -7.03 2.82
N ASP A 78 3.05 -6.82 2.49
CA ASP A 78 2.59 -6.59 1.12
C ASP A 78 2.58 -5.10 0.73
N HIS A 79 3.32 -4.27 1.48
CA HIS A 79 3.34 -2.81 1.37
C HIS A 79 1.99 -2.13 1.64
N THR A 80 1.03 -2.84 2.25
CA THR A 80 -0.23 -2.25 2.72
C THR A 80 0.05 -1.28 3.85
N ILE A 81 -0.53 -0.09 3.77
CA ILE A 81 -0.37 0.98 4.75
C ILE A 81 -1.56 0.94 5.72
N TYR A 82 -1.27 0.91 7.02
CA TYR A 82 -2.29 0.83 8.08
C TYR A 82 -2.02 1.81 9.24
N ALA A 83 -3.09 2.18 9.93
CA ALA A 83 -3.10 3.10 11.06
C ALA A 83 -2.58 2.44 12.35
N ILE A 84 -1.77 3.16 13.14
CA ILE A 84 -1.31 2.70 14.47
C ILE A 84 -2.02 3.46 15.60
N ALA A 85 -2.33 4.73 15.36
CA ALA A 85 -3.05 5.60 16.29
C ALA A 85 -4.39 6.02 15.69
N PRO A 86 -5.39 6.40 16.51
CA PRO A 86 -6.57 7.06 16.00
C PRO A 86 -6.24 8.47 15.50
N GLY A 87 -6.95 8.92 14.48
CA GLY A 87 -6.74 10.25 13.90
C GLY A 87 -7.35 10.40 12.52
N PHE A 88 -6.87 11.41 11.78
CA PHE A 88 -7.35 11.78 10.45
C PHE A 88 -6.27 11.56 9.39
N VAL A 89 -6.63 10.93 8.28
CA VAL A 89 -5.69 10.59 7.20
C VAL A 89 -5.27 11.84 6.43
N ARG A 90 -3.95 11.99 6.19
CA ARG A 90 -3.39 13.03 5.34
C ARG A 90 -2.40 12.45 4.34
N PHE A 91 -2.60 12.81 3.07
CA PHE A 91 -1.68 12.52 1.97
C PHE A 91 -0.83 13.76 1.73
N TYR A 92 0.48 13.59 1.61
CA TYR A 92 1.39 14.70 1.32
C TYR A 92 2.55 14.24 0.45
N LYS A 93 3.26 15.21 -0.12
CA LYS A 93 4.46 14.97 -0.92
C LYS A 93 5.64 15.63 -0.21
N GLU A 94 6.78 14.97 -0.26
CA GLU A 94 8.00 15.49 0.32
C GLU A 94 9.17 15.24 -0.62
N ARG A 95 10.10 16.20 -0.68
CA ARG A 95 11.31 16.07 -1.49
C ARG A 95 12.21 15.03 -0.84
N TRP A 96 12.51 13.97 -1.58
CA TRP A 96 13.40 12.90 -1.14
C TRP A 96 14.59 12.80 -2.08
N MET A 97 15.77 13.13 -1.57
CA MET A 97 17.03 13.14 -2.34
C MET A 97 16.89 13.93 -3.64
N ARG A 98 16.86 13.22 -4.79
CA ARG A 98 16.77 13.78 -6.15
C ARG A 98 15.35 13.85 -6.72
N GLY A 99 14.31 13.45 -5.98
CA GLY A 99 12.94 13.42 -6.49
C GLY A 99 11.88 13.71 -5.43
N GLU A 100 10.63 13.41 -5.77
CA GLU A 100 9.48 13.54 -4.85
C GLU A 100 8.97 12.16 -4.44
N ARG A 101 8.63 12.02 -3.16
CA ARG A 101 7.93 10.83 -2.64
C ARG A 101 6.58 11.23 -2.05
N ARG A 102 5.60 10.35 -2.23
CA ARG A 102 4.25 10.51 -1.67
C ARG A 102 4.17 9.75 -0.35
N PHE A 103 3.65 10.41 0.67
CA PHE A 103 3.51 9.86 2.01
C PHE A 103 2.05 9.82 2.44
N VAL A 104 1.78 8.92 3.38
CA VAL A 104 0.49 8.75 4.04
C VAL A 104 0.74 8.77 5.54
N GLY A 105 0.19 9.78 6.21
CA GLY A 105 0.27 9.91 7.66
C GLY A 105 -1.09 10.12 8.29
N LEU A 106 -1.13 10.06 9.61
CA LEU A 106 -2.29 10.48 10.40
C LEU A 106 -1.95 11.71 11.22
N VAL A 107 -2.98 12.51 11.45
CA VAL A 107 -2.99 13.69 12.29
C VAL A 107 -3.95 13.44 13.44
N LEU A 108 -3.61 13.83 14.66
CA LEU A 108 -4.47 13.61 15.83
C LEU A 108 -5.71 14.50 15.75
N ASP A 109 -5.51 15.79 15.52
CA ASP A 109 -6.58 16.75 15.39
C ASP A 109 -7.03 16.93 13.94
N ARG A 110 -8.33 17.16 13.74
CA ARG A 110 -8.86 17.42 12.40
C ARG A 110 -8.38 18.79 11.92
N GLY A 111 -7.87 18.85 10.69
CA GLY A 111 -7.50 20.11 10.06
C GLY A 111 -6.01 20.42 10.06
N GLU A 112 -5.19 19.70 10.83
CA GLU A 112 -3.74 19.92 10.71
C GLU A 112 -3.17 19.30 9.44
N VAL A 113 -2.11 19.93 8.94
CA VAL A 113 -1.45 19.60 7.68
C VAL A 113 -0.14 18.85 7.95
N LEU A 114 0.20 17.92 7.06
CA LEU A 114 1.51 17.25 7.02
C LEU A 114 2.29 17.73 5.78
N PRO A 115 3.63 17.83 5.84
CA PRO A 115 4.50 17.53 6.99
C PRO A 115 4.43 18.60 8.09
N ARG A 116 4.55 18.20 9.36
CA ARG A 116 4.55 19.13 10.50
C ARG A 116 5.94 19.74 10.67
N ASP A 117 5.98 21.00 11.11
CA ASP A 117 7.19 21.60 11.67
C ASP A 117 7.43 21.05 13.09
N GLU A 118 8.25 20.01 13.19
CA GLU A 118 8.57 19.36 14.47
C GLU A 118 9.38 20.27 15.41
N ALA A 119 10.10 21.27 14.88
CA ALA A 119 10.94 22.14 15.67
C ALA A 119 10.12 23.05 16.60
N SER A 120 9.04 23.66 16.07
CA SER A 120 8.21 24.60 16.84
C SER A 120 7.18 23.91 17.73
N ARG A 121 6.55 22.84 17.24
CA ARG A 121 5.40 22.18 17.91
C ARG A 121 5.77 20.92 18.69
N GLY A 122 7.00 20.42 18.52
CA GLY A 122 7.42 19.14 19.05
C GLY A 122 6.84 17.94 18.30
N ARG A 123 7.31 16.74 18.65
CA ARG A 123 6.90 15.50 18.01
C ARG A 123 5.50 15.08 18.46
N SER A 124 4.61 14.85 17.50
CA SER A 124 3.26 14.34 17.76
C SER A 124 3.32 12.95 18.41
N ARG A 125 2.75 12.80 19.61
CA ARG A 125 2.63 11.54 20.36
C ARG A 125 1.17 11.33 20.74
N TYR A 126 0.67 10.11 20.54
CA TYR A 126 -0.66 9.71 21.01
C TYR A 126 -0.53 8.98 22.35
N CYS A 127 -1.04 9.57 23.44
CA CYS A 127 -1.20 8.86 24.70
C CYS A 127 -2.59 8.19 24.72
N GLY A 128 -2.64 6.89 24.43
CA GLY A 128 -3.87 6.09 24.50
C GLY A 128 -4.31 5.74 25.92
N LEU A 129 -3.90 6.53 26.92
CA LEU A 129 -4.15 6.25 28.34
C LEU A 129 -5.25 7.16 28.85
N VAL A 130 -6.16 6.60 29.65
CA VAL A 130 -7.23 7.35 30.32
C VAL A 130 -6.88 7.44 31.80
N ASN A 131 -7.04 8.63 32.39
CA ASN A 131 -6.91 8.77 33.83
C ASN A 131 -8.15 8.16 34.48
N ILE A 132 -7.95 7.06 35.21
CA ILE A 132 -9.02 6.32 35.88
C ILE A 132 -9.41 7.01 37.20
N ARG A 133 -8.53 7.86 37.75
CA ARG A 133 -8.87 8.62 38.95
C ARG A 133 -9.95 9.63 38.59
N PRO A 134 -11.06 9.70 39.34
CA PRO A 134 -12.01 10.78 39.16
C PRO A 134 -11.23 12.09 39.29
N VAL A 135 -11.41 12.99 38.32
CA VAL A 135 -10.90 14.35 38.43
C VAL A 135 -11.67 14.93 39.61
N GLU A 136 -11.02 15.05 40.76
CA GLU A 136 -11.55 15.91 41.81
C GLU A 136 -11.63 17.29 41.16
N HIS A 137 -12.83 17.69 40.74
CA HIS A 137 -13.09 19.06 40.41
C HIS A 137 -12.69 19.82 41.65
N THR A 138 -11.51 20.44 41.65
CA THR A 138 -11.12 21.38 42.67
C THR A 138 -12.16 22.49 42.62
N VAL A 139 -13.24 22.31 43.38
CA VAL A 139 -13.99 23.42 43.96
C VAL A 139 -12.88 24.27 44.56
N ALA A 140 -12.71 25.48 44.03
CA ALA A 140 -11.63 26.37 44.40
C ALA A 140 -11.40 26.26 45.89
N ARG A 141 -10.22 25.76 46.29
CA ARG A 141 -9.88 25.57 47.70
C ARG A 141 -10.20 26.92 48.36
N PRO A 142 -11.10 27.00 49.35
CA PRO A 142 -11.41 28.28 49.97
C PRO A 142 -10.08 28.88 50.44
N PRO A 143 -9.87 30.20 50.25
CA PRO A 143 -8.61 30.82 50.62
C PRO A 143 -8.33 30.45 52.08
N LYS A 144 -7.12 29.90 52.33
CA LYS A 144 -6.70 29.55 53.69
C LYS A 144 -6.88 30.81 54.54
N GLU A 145 -7.72 30.73 55.57
CA GLU A 145 -7.82 31.80 56.56
C GLU A 145 -6.41 32.08 57.08
N PHE A 146 -5.87 33.25 56.74
CA PHE A 146 -4.69 33.79 57.40
C PHE A 146 -5.13 34.03 58.85
N ARG A 147 -4.82 33.09 59.75
CA ARG A 147 -4.83 33.39 61.18
C ARG A 147 -3.78 34.47 61.37
N ALA A 148 -4.24 35.72 61.49
CA ALA A 148 -3.46 36.83 61.97
C ALA A 148 -2.94 36.43 63.35
N GLN A 149 -1.67 36.05 63.42
CA GLN A 149 -0.98 36.03 64.71
C GLN A 149 -0.86 37.49 65.11
N ALA A 150 -1.72 37.89 66.05
CA ALA A 150 -1.56 39.10 66.81
C ALA A 150 -0.18 39.03 67.48
N ALA A 151 0.78 39.77 66.94
CA ALA A 151 1.96 40.17 67.68
C ALA A 151 1.48 41.14 68.75
N THR A 152 1.17 40.60 69.93
CA THR A 152 1.04 41.39 71.14
C THR A 152 2.44 41.88 71.56
N ALA A 153 2.46 43.16 71.91
CA ALA A 153 3.53 44.06 72.37
C ALA A 153 4.76 43.43 73.05
#